data_AF-E0UKT7-F1
#
_entry.id   AF-E0UKT7-F1
#
_cell.length_a   1.000
_cell.length_b   1.000
_cell.length_c   1.000
_cell.angle_alpha   90.00
_cell.angle_beta   90.00
_cell.angle_gamma   90.00
#
_symmetry.space_group_name_H-M   'P 1'
#
loop_
_entity.id
_entity.type
_entity.pdbx_description
1 polymer ?
#
loop_
_entity_poly.entity_id
_entity_poly.type
_entity_poly.pdbx_seq_one_letter_code
_entity_poly.pdbx_strand_id
1 'polypeptide(L)'
;MLKFKNKLIKRKIRINFKKRWLKFSNWLLLSLGIGLWLNFLATSASAQFFKKAEDFFKTTLTQGSSVGENSYLAISLIFNALRAVYLMYIAISLINIINAIRKDEDWQSVARIPLLVIIAVTLADVLTNFIIGGT
;
A
#
# COMPACT_ATOMS: atom_id res chain seq x y z
N MET A 1 -1.15 5.88 65.01
CA MET A 1 -0.24 6.33 63.92
C MET A 1 -0.08 5.31 62.76
N LEU A 2 0.02 4.01 63.02
CA LEU A 2 0.27 2.96 62.00
C LEU A 2 -0.83 2.82 60.90
N LYS A 3 -2.10 3.01 61.25
CA LYS A 3 -3.25 2.87 60.34
C LYS A 3 -3.24 3.88 59.18
N PHE A 4 -2.66 5.08 59.41
CA PHE A 4 -2.59 6.15 58.42
C PHE A 4 -1.49 5.88 57.38
N LYS A 5 -0.32 5.40 57.80
CA LYS A 5 0.78 5.00 56.89
C LYS A 5 0.34 3.91 55.92
N ASN A 6 -0.41 2.91 56.39
CA ASN A 6 -0.87 1.80 55.55
C ASN A 6 -1.87 2.24 54.45
N LYS A 7 -2.70 3.26 54.74
CA LYS A 7 -3.64 3.84 53.76
C LYS A 7 -2.90 4.60 52.65
N LEU A 8 -1.82 5.29 52.99
CA LEU A 8 -0.98 6.02 52.01
C LEU A 8 -0.20 5.06 51.10
N ILE A 9 0.36 3.99 51.66
CA ILE A 9 1.09 2.96 50.89
C ILE A 9 0.16 2.28 49.87
N LYS A 10 -1.04 1.86 50.30
CA LYS A 10 -2.03 1.26 49.39
C LYS A 10 -2.46 2.21 48.26
N ARG A 11 -2.59 3.51 48.52
CA ARG A 11 -2.87 4.52 47.48
C ARG A 11 -1.73 4.65 46.48
N LYS A 12 -0.49 4.74 46.95
CA LYS A 12 0.70 4.88 46.08
C LYS A 12 0.90 3.66 45.17
N ILE A 13 0.67 2.45 45.68
CA ILE A 13 0.73 1.20 44.90
C ILE A 13 -0.35 1.19 43.79
N ARG A 14 -1.61 1.55 44.10
CA ARG A 14 -2.68 1.62 43.09
C ARG A 14 -2.38 2.63 41.98
N ILE A 15 -1.83 3.79 42.31
CA ILE A 15 -1.52 4.84 41.33
C ILE A 15 -0.37 4.39 40.42
N ASN A 16 0.70 3.81 40.98
CA ASN A 16 1.80 3.28 40.17
C ASN A 16 1.38 2.10 39.29
N PHE A 17 0.49 1.23 39.78
CA PHE A 17 -0.04 0.11 39.00
C PHE A 17 -0.88 0.61 37.81
N LYS A 18 -1.79 1.57 38.03
CA LYS A 18 -2.57 2.19 36.95
C LYS A 18 -1.70 2.93 35.93
N LYS A 19 -0.68 3.67 36.39
CA LYS A 19 0.24 4.40 35.50
C LYS A 19 1.09 3.45 34.64
N ARG A 20 1.51 2.31 35.20
CA ARG A 20 2.28 1.27 34.49
C ARG A 20 1.39 0.50 33.50
N TRP A 21 0.14 0.24 33.85
CA TRP A 21 -0.86 -0.37 32.97
C TRP A 21 -1.22 0.54 31.78
N LEU A 22 -1.40 1.85 32.01
CA LEU A 22 -1.65 2.81 30.94
C LEU A 22 -0.49 2.92 29.96
N LYS A 23 0.76 2.92 30.45
CA LYS A 23 1.95 2.89 29.58
C LYS A 23 1.96 1.63 28.71
N PHE A 24 1.71 0.46 29.31
CA PHE A 24 1.68 -0.80 28.56
C PHE A 24 0.57 -0.82 27.50
N SER A 25 -0.64 -0.37 27.86
CA SER A 25 -1.77 -0.23 26.92
C SER A 25 -1.44 0.70 25.75
N ASN A 26 -0.72 1.79 25.99
CA ASN A 26 -0.36 2.75 24.95
C ASN A 26 0.65 2.17 23.95
N TRP A 27 1.64 1.40 24.42
CA TRP A 27 2.57 0.68 23.56
C TRP A 27 1.87 -0.42 22.75
N LEU A 28 0.89 -1.10 23.35
CA LEU A 28 0.09 -2.12 22.67
C LEU A 28 -0.76 -1.51 21.54
N LEU A 29 -1.42 -0.39 21.80
CA LEU A 29 -2.19 0.36 20.81
C LEU A 29 -1.32 0.86 19.65
N LEU A 30 -0.12 1.38 19.95
CA LEU A 30 0.80 1.84 18.92
C LEU A 30 1.28 0.68 18.03
N SER A 31 1.62 -0.46 18.64
CA SER A 31 2.03 -1.67 17.91
C SER A 31 0.91 -2.22 17.02
N LEU A 32 -0.32 -2.28 17.53
CA LEU A 32 -1.49 -2.64 16.74
C LEU A 32 -1.75 -1.67 15.59
N GLY A 33 -1.64 -0.36 15.84
CA GLY A 33 -1.81 0.66 14.82
C GLY A 33 -0.79 0.51 13.69
N ILE A 34 0.48 0.29 14.03
CA ILE A 34 1.56 0.05 13.06
C ILE A 34 1.33 -1.27 12.32
N GLY A 35 0.92 -2.35 13.00
CA GLY A 35 0.61 -3.63 12.36
C GLY A 35 -0.57 -3.56 11.39
N LEU A 36 -1.61 -2.81 11.73
CA LEU A 36 -2.74 -2.55 10.83
C LEU A 36 -2.33 -1.67 9.65
N TRP A 37 -1.49 -0.66 9.87
CA TRP A 37 -0.90 0.15 8.80
C TRP A 37 -0.04 -0.67 7.85
N LEU A 38 0.84 -1.53 8.38
CA LEU A 38 1.67 -2.43 7.60
C LEU A 38 0.85 -3.50 6.88
N ASN A 39 -0.23 -4.00 7.48
CA ASN A 39 -1.16 -4.91 6.80
C ASN A 39 -1.88 -4.21 5.64
N PHE A 40 -2.28 -2.95 5.81
CA PHE A 40 -2.87 -2.16 4.73
C PHE A 40 -1.86 -1.94 3.58
N LEU A 41 -0.58 -1.75 3.91
CA LEU A 41 0.52 -1.68 2.91
C LEU A 41 0.84 -3.05 2.28
N ALA A 42 0.70 -4.15 3.03
CA ALA A 42 0.98 -5.52 2.57
C ALA A 42 -0.14 -6.08 1.68
N THR A 43 -1.40 -5.70 1.93
CA THR A 43 -2.51 -5.90 1.01
C THR A 43 -2.38 -4.91 -0.15
N SER A 44 -1.59 -5.31 -1.14
CA SER A 44 -1.42 -4.73 -2.50
C SER A 44 -0.06 -4.11 -2.82
N ALA A 45 1.05 -4.76 -2.43
CA ALA A 45 2.21 -4.82 -3.33
C ALA A 45 1.89 -5.63 -4.62
N SER A 46 0.84 -6.45 -4.56
CA SER A 46 0.06 -6.90 -5.72
C SER A 46 -0.83 -5.75 -6.24
N ALA A 47 -0.25 -4.91 -7.10
CA ALA A 47 -0.93 -4.24 -8.21
C ALA A 47 -2.22 -3.44 -7.91
N GLN A 48 -2.08 -2.16 -7.53
CA GLN A 48 -3.15 -1.19 -7.84
C GLN A 48 -3.25 -0.93 -9.36
N PHE A 49 -2.12 -1.02 -10.07
CA PHE A 49 -2.03 -0.73 -11.50
C PHE A 49 -2.26 -1.99 -12.35
N PHE A 50 -3.03 -1.84 -13.41
CA PHE A 50 -3.40 -2.85 -14.39
C PHE A 50 -4.14 -4.06 -13.82
N LYS A 51 -4.68 -4.00 -12.59
CA LYS A 51 -5.37 -5.15 -11.98
C LYS A 51 -6.73 -5.40 -12.60
N LYS A 52 -7.50 -4.33 -12.77
CA LYS A 52 -8.81 -4.39 -13.41
C LYS A 52 -8.68 -4.79 -14.88
N ALA A 53 -7.66 -4.25 -15.55
CA ALA A 53 -7.32 -4.67 -16.90
C ALA A 53 -6.95 -6.16 -16.98
N GLU A 54 -6.10 -6.67 -16.08
CA GLU A 54 -5.77 -8.11 -16.03
C GLU A 54 -7.03 -8.96 -15.86
N ASP A 55 -7.91 -8.56 -14.94
CA ASP A 55 -9.15 -9.30 -14.66
C ASP A 55 -10.10 -9.26 -15.87
N PHE A 56 -10.22 -8.13 -16.57
CA PHE A 56 -10.94 -8.05 -17.84
C PHE A 56 -10.39 -9.03 -18.87
N PHE A 57 -9.08 -9.01 -19.13
CA PHE A 57 -8.49 -9.88 -20.14
C PHE A 57 -8.60 -11.36 -19.76
N LYS A 58 -8.47 -11.70 -18.47
CA LYS A 58 -8.75 -13.05 -17.99
C LYS A 58 -10.17 -13.43 -18.33
N THR A 59 -11.15 -12.67 -17.84
CA THR A 59 -12.57 -12.95 -18.04
C THR A 59 -12.96 -13.01 -19.52
N THR A 60 -12.54 -12.05 -20.35
CA THR A 60 -12.91 -11.98 -21.77
C THR A 60 -12.23 -13.05 -22.62
N LEU A 61 -10.93 -13.31 -22.41
CA LEU A 61 -10.20 -14.26 -23.26
C LEU A 61 -10.43 -15.72 -22.88
N THR A 62 -10.89 -15.98 -21.65
CA THR A 62 -11.21 -17.33 -21.17
C THR A 62 -12.69 -17.64 -21.23
N GLN A 63 -13.55 -16.65 -21.50
CA GLN A 63 -14.98 -16.87 -21.77
C GLN A 63 -15.15 -17.62 -23.10
N GLY A 64 -15.74 -18.81 -23.05
CA GLY A 64 -16.09 -19.59 -24.24
C GLY A 64 -14.96 -20.44 -24.85
N SER A 65 -13.76 -20.43 -24.25
CA SER A 65 -12.62 -21.19 -24.75
C SER A 65 -12.37 -22.43 -23.87
N SER A 66 -12.23 -23.61 -24.49
CA SER A 66 -11.72 -24.83 -23.81
C SER A 66 -10.22 -24.74 -23.48
N VAL A 67 -9.60 -23.62 -23.85
CA VAL A 67 -8.23 -23.24 -23.53
C VAL A 67 -8.18 -22.86 -22.05
N GLY A 68 -8.01 -23.88 -21.21
CA GLY A 68 -7.95 -23.81 -19.75
C GLY A 68 -6.76 -23.02 -19.18
N GLU A 69 -6.43 -23.34 -17.93
CA GLU A 69 -5.49 -22.67 -16.99
C GLU A 69 -4.26 -21.99 -17.62
N ASN A 70 -3.72 -22.52 -18.72
CA ASN A 70 -2.61 -21.93 -19.48
C ASN A 70 -2.85 -20.49 -19.94
N SER A 71 -4.06 -20.13 -20.40
CA SER A 71 -4.39 -18.75 -20.79
C SER A 71 -4.40 -17.81 -19.60
N TYR A 72 -4.93 -18.25 -18.46
CA TYR A 72 -4.92 -17.46 -17.23
C TYR A 72 -3.49 -17.18 -16.74
N LEU A 73 -2.61 -18.18 -16.83
CA LEU A 73 -1.19 -18.03 -16.47
C LEU A 73 -0.47 -17.08 -17.43
N ALA A 74 -0.70 -17.21 -18.74
CA ALA A 74 -0.10 -16.32 -19.73
C ALA A 74 -0.52 -14.86 -19.54
N ILE A 75 -1.82 -14.61 -19.33
CA ILE A 75 -2.33 -13.25 -19.06
C ILE A 75 -1.72 -12.69 -17.77
N SER A 76 -1.69 -13.48 -16.70
CA SER A 76 -1.08 -13.06 -15.42
C SER A 76 0.40 -12.72 -15.57
N LEU A 77 1.14 -13.50 -16.36
CA LEU A 77 2.56 -13.29 -16.61
C LEU A 77 2.82 -11.97 -17.36
N ILE A 78 2.04 -11.70 -18.41
CA ILE A 78 2.15 -10.47 -19.20
C ILE A 78 1.86 -9.24 -18.32
N PHE A 79 0.79 -9.29 -17.53
CA PHE A 79 0.43 -8.17 -16.64
C PHE A 79 1.46 -7.96 -15.52
N ASN A 80 2.04 -9.02 -14.98
CA ASN A 80 3.13 -8.91 -14.01
C ASN A 80 4.42 -8.37 -14.63
N ALA A 81 4.76 -8.77 -15.86
CA ALA A 81 5.89 -8.19 -16.59
C ALA A 81 5.67 -6.69 -16.86
N LEU A 82 4.46 -6.30 -17.28
CA LEU A 82 4.11 -4.90 -17.52
C LEU A 82 4.23 -4.06 -16.23
N ARG A 83 3.74 -4.56 -15.10
CA ARG A 83 3.88 -3.90 -13.78
C ARG A 83 5.34 -3.81 -13.35
N ALA A 84 6.14 -4.84 -13.57
CA ALA A 84 7.56 -4.82 -13.24
C ALA A 84 8.30 -3.73 -14.04
N VAL A 85 8.03 -3.61 -15.34
CA VAL A 85 8.59 -2.55 -16.19
C VAL A 85 8.10 -1.17 -15.75
N TYR A 86 6.82 -1.04 -15.39
CA TYR A 86 6.26 0.21 -14.88
C TYR A 86 6.90 0.65 -13.55
N LEU A 87 7.13 -0.28 -12.62
CA LEU A 87 7.86 0.00 -11.38
C LEU A 87 9.32 0.38 -11.64
N MET A 88 9.99 -0.28 -12.58
CA MET A 88 11.34 0.07 -13.01
C MET A 88 11.38 1.51 -13.56
N TYR A 89 10.39 1.89 -14.39
CA TYR A 89 10.27 3.25 -14.90
C TYR A 89 10.11 4.29 -13.78
N ILE A 90 9.25 4.03 -12.79
CA ILE A 90 9.07 4.90 -11.63
C ILE A 90 10.38 5.03 -10.85
N ALA A 91 11.08 3.92 -10.61
CA ALA A 91 12.35 3.91 -9.88
C ALA A 91 13.42 4.78 -10.56
N ILE A 92 13.60 4.63 -11.88
CA ILE A 92 14.55 5.44 -12.66
C ILE A 92 14.13 6.91 -12.65
N SER A 93 12.84 7.19 -12.81
CA SER A 93 12.31 8.54 -12.82
C SER A 93 12.53 9.26 -11.48
N LEU A 94 12.39 8.56 -10.36
CA LEU A 94 12.66 9.11 -9.03
C LEU A 94 14.13 9.51 -8.87
N ILE A 95 15.07 8.70 -9.39
CA ILE A 95 16.50 9.03 -9.36
C ILE A 95 16.75 10.34 -10.11
N ASN A 96 16.13 10.53 -11.28
CA ASN A 96 16.26 11.76 -12.06
C ASN A 96 15.70 12.98 -11.33
N ILE A 97 14.55 12.84 -10.67
CA ILE A 97 13.95 13.92 -9.86
C ILE A 97 14.87 14.29 -8.69
N ILE A 98 15.38 13.30 -7.95
CA ILE A 98 16.30 13.53 -6.82
C ILE A 98 17.59 14.21 -7.29
N ASN A 99 18.12 13.80 -8.44
CA ASN A 99 19.30 14.42 -9.01
C ASN A 99 19.05 15.87 -9.41
N ALA A 100 17.90 16.19 -10.01
CA ALA A 100 17.52 17.56 -10.35
C ALA A 100 17.40 18.44 -9.09
N ILE A 101 16.76 17.92 -8.02
CA ILE A 101 16.67 18.62 -6.73
C ILE A 101 18.06 18.93 -6.16
N ARG A 102 19.00 17.97 -6.22
CA ARG A 102 20.35 18.14 -5.68
C ARG A 102 21.19 19.17 -6.43
N LYS A 103 20.86 19.42 -7.68
CA LYS A 103 21.58 20.36 -8.55
C LYS A 103 20.90 21.73 -8.63
N ASP A 104 19.86 21.96 -7.82
CA ASP A 104 18.99 23.14 -7.91
C ASP A 104 18.41 23.36 -9.32
N GLU A 105 18.28 22.29 -10.10
CA GLU A 105 17.61 22.28 -11.41
C GLU A 105 16.08 22.30 -11.21
N ASP A 106 15.33 22.68 -12.25
CA ASP A 106 13.87 22.65 -12.22
C ASP A 106 13.33 21.20 -12.18
N TRP A 107 13.28 20.66 -10.97
CA TRP A 107 12.82 19.31 -10.68
C TRP A 107 11.35 19.10 -11.06
N GLN A 108 10.55 20.18 -11.13
CA GLN A 108 9.14 20.07 -11.49
C GLN A 108 9.00 19.72 -12.98
N SER A 109 9.82 20.35 -13.83
CA SER A 109 9.88 20.02 -15.25
C SER A 109 10.25 18.55 -15.47
N VAL A 110 11.25 18.05 -14.72
CA VAL A 110 11.69 16.65 -14.77
C VAL A 110 10.61 15.68 -14.25
N ALA A 111 9.87 16.06 -13.21
CA ALA A 111 8.81 15.24 -12.62
C ALA A 111 7.52 15.19 -13.46
N ARG A 112 7.31 16.12 -14.39
CA ARG A 112 6.08 16.21 -15.17
C ARG A 112 5.78 14.94 -15.96
N ILE A 113 6.77 14.42 -16.68
CA ILE A 113 6.62 13.23 -17.53
C ILE A 113 6.21 12.01 -16.69
N PRO A 114 6.93 11.60 -15.63
CA PRO A 114 6.55 10.43 -14.86
C PRO A 114 5.20 10.57 -14.15
N LEU A 115 4.84 11.78 -13.70
CA LEU A 115 3.52 12.03 -13.12
C LEU A 115 2.39 11.81 -14.14
N LEU A 116 2.56 12.27 -15.39
CA LEU A 116 1.57 12.05 -16.45
C LEU A 116 1.39 10.55 -16.74
N VAL A 117 2.47 9.76 -16.75
CA VAL A 117 2.39 8.31 -16.96
C VAL A 117 1.58 7.64 -15.84
N ILE A 118 1.81 8.01 -14.57
CA ILE A 118 1.05 7.46 -13.43
C ILE A 118 -0.45 7.75 -13.57
N ILE A 119 -0.79 8.98 -13.98
CA ILE A 119 -2.18 9.39 -14.20
C ILE A 119 -2.79 8.62 -15.38
N ALA A 120 -2.06 8.48 -16.49
CA ALA A 120 -2.54 7.73 -17.65
C ALA A 120 -2.84 6.26 -17.31
N VAL A 121 -1.96 5.61 -16.55
CA VAL A 121 -2.15 4.22 -16.12
C VAL A 121 -3.34 4.06 -15.18
N THR A 122 -3.50 4.97 -14.21
CA THR A 122 -4.66 4.93 -13.31
C THR A 122 -5.98 5.20 -14.04
N LEU A 123 -5.99 6.12 -15.01
CA LEU A 123 -7.17 6.35 -15.85
C LEU A 123 -7.49 5.11 -16.70
N ALA A 124 -6.49 4.45 -17.29
CA ALA A 124 -6.71 3.22 -18.04
C ALA A 124 -7.36 2.12 -17.18
N ASP A 125 -6.94 1.96 -15.92
CA ASP A 125 -7.58 1.03 -14.99
C ASP A 125 -9.02 1.41 -14.64
N VAL A 126 -9.26 2.69 -14.40
CA VAL A 126 -10.60 3.21 -14.09
C VAL A 126 -11.52 3.03 -15.30
N LEU A 127 -11.05 3.32 -16.51
CA LEU A 127 -11.80 3.09 -17.75
C LEU A 127 -12.11 1.60 -17.95
N THR A 128 -11.15 0.73 -17.67
CA THR A 128 -11.39 -0.73 -17.74
C THR A 128 -12.49 -1.14 -16.75
N ASN A 129 -12.52 -0.57 -15.55
CA ASN A 129 -13.62 -0.79 -14.59
C ASN A 129 -14.98 -0.36 -15.15
N PHE A 130 -15.04 0.76 -15.86
CA PHE A 130 -16.28 1.22 -16.49
C PHE A 130 -16.72 0.27 -17.62
N ILE A 131 -15.78 -0.24 -18.42
CA ILE A 131 -16.07 -1.16 -19.54
C ILE A 131 -16.55 -2.53 -19.04
N ILE A 132 -15.95 -3.06 -17.98
CA ILE A 132 -16.34 -4.37 -17.40
C ILE A 132 -17.78 -4.33 -16.86
N GLY A 133 -18.30 -3.14 -16.52
CA GLY A 133 -19.54 -2.97 -15.79
C GLY A 133 -19.33 -3.44 -14.35
N GLY A 134 -19.12 -2.49 -13.43
CA GLY A 134 -19.04 -2.82 -12.02
C GLY A 134 -20.32 -3.55 -11.59
N THR A 135 -20.21 -4.85 -11.32
CA THR A 135 -21.26 -5.63 -10.66
C THR A 135 -21.34 -5.25 -9.19
#